data_AF-A0A3D1KFG7-F1
#
_entry.id   AF-A0A3D1KFG7-F1
#
_cell.length_a   1.000
_cell.length_b   1.000
_cell.length_c   1.000
_cell.angle_alpha   90.00
_cell.angle_beta   90.00
_cell.angle_gamma   90.00
#
_symmetry.space_group_name_H-M   'P 1'
#
loop_
_entity.id
_entity.type
_entity.pdbx_description
1 polymer ?
#
loop_
_entity_poly.entity_id
_entity_poly.type
_entity_poly.pdbx_seq_one_letter_code
_entity_poly.pdbx_strand_id
1 'polypeptide(L)'
;MSAKRLRKNLTKQIHLILILLTTIVALSSCTFENRKIAARICFKDLDKRIQDTLRNLPIDTFGCYPDLIDLTGHYKLTSKEIGPWCYAKKLKNTKTGKSYWFEYNTPIPFIVTSKEIIFPTEYNIITLGIEQTDKFSIIPFN
;
A
#
# COMPACT_ATOMS: atom_id res chain seq x y z
N MET A 1 -51.42 8.07 25.50
CA MET A 1 -50.40 8.07 24.43
C MET A 1 -50.62 6.84 23.54
N SER A 2 -50.98 7.01 22.25
CA SER A 2 -51.54 5.92 21.41
C SER A 2 -50.50 4.87 20.98
N ALA A 3 -50.82 3.59 21.12
CA ALA A 3 -49.96 2.43 20.80
C ALA A 3 -49.40 2.43 19.36
N LYS A 4 -50.13 3.03 18.40
CA LYS A 4 -49.65 3.21 17.01
C LYS A 4 -48.42 4.13 16.91
N ARG A 5 -48.32 5.15 17.77
CA ARG A 5 -47.18 6.09 17.80
C ARG A 5 -45.94 5.42 18.38
N LEU A 6 -46.12 4.59 19.41
CA LEU A 6 -45.05 3.79 20.02
C LEU A 6 -44.46 2.79 19.01
N ARG A 7 -45.32 2.06 18.29
CA ARG A 7 -44.92 1.04 17.31
C ARG A 7 -44.15 1.63 16.12
N LYS A 8 -44.54 2.83 15.65
CA LYS A 8 -43.87 3.55 14.54
C LYS A 8 -42.49 4.08 14.95
N ASN A 9 -42.31 4.52 16.20
CA ASN A 9 -41.01 4.93 16.71
C ASN A 9 -40.06 3.73 16.91
N LEU A 10 -40.58 2.58 17.33
CA LEU A 10 -39.80 1.35 17.46
C LEU A 10 -39.27 0.86 16.11
N THR A 11 -40.08 0.89 15.05
CA THR A 11 -39.65 0.48 13.71
C THR A 11 -38.58 1.41 13.12
N LYS A 12 -38.70 2.73 13.37
CA LYS A 12 -37.67 3.70 12.98
C LYS A 12 -36.34 3.48 13.71
N GLN A 13 -36.40 3.21 15.02
CA GLN A 13 -35.22 2.88 15.83
C GLN A 13 -34.52 1.61 15.31
N ILE A 14 -35.28 0.56 15.00
CA ILE A 14 -34.74 -0.70 14.44
C ILE A 14 -34.07 -0.45 13.07
N HIS A 15 -34.69 0.33 12.19
CA HIS A 15 -34.09 0.67 10.91
C HIS A 15 -32.79 1.46 11.05
N LEU A 16 -32.74 2.42 11.99
CA LEU A 16 -31.53 3.19 12.25
C LEU A 16 -30.38 2.30 12.74
N ILE A 17 -30.70 1.38 13.66
CA ILE A 17 -29.74 0.41 14.21
C ILE A 17 -29.20 -0.51 13.10
N LEU A 18 -30.06 -1.00 12.20
CA LEU A 18 -29.67 -1.82 11.06
C LEU A 18 -28.72 -1.06 10.11
N ILE A 19 -29.03 0.20 9.79
CA ILE A 19 -28.15 1.03 8.95
C ILE A 19 -26.78 1.21 9.63
N LEU A 20 -26.78 1.53 10.93
CA LEU A 20 -25.54 1.72 11.70
C LEU A 20 -24.68 0.45 11.74
N LEU A 21 -25.30 -0.72 11.96
CA LEU A 21 -24.64 -2.02 11.92
C LEU A 21 -24.02 -2.32 10.55
N THR A 22 -24.75 -2.08 9.46
CA THR A 22 -24.21 -2.27 8.11
C THR A 22 -23.03 -1.35 7.82
N THR A 23 -23.05 -0.10 8.31
CA THR A 23 -21.90 0.81 8.18
C THR A 23 -20.69 0.36 9.00
N ILE A 24 -20.88 -0.16 10.21
CA ILE A 24 -19.79 -0.66 11.07
C ILE A 24 -19.15 -1.91 10.44
N VAL A 25 -19.94 -2.83 9.88
CA VAL A 25 -19.43 -4.03 9.19
C VAL A 25 -18.70 -3.68 7.88
N ALA A 26 -19.18 -2.67 7.15
CA ALA A 26 -18.48 -2.15 5.98
C ALA A 26 -17.14 -1.51 6.34
N LEU A 27 -17.07 -0.80 7.46
CA LEU A 27 -15.84 -0.18 7.98
C LEU A 27 -14.86 -1.20 8.57
N SER A 28 -15.33 -2.31 9.16
CA SER A 28 -14.46 -3.37 9.67
C SER A 28 -13.83 -4.24 8.58
N SER A 29 -14.44 -4.30 7.39
CA SER A 29 -13.84 -4.91 6.20
C SER A 29 -12.75 -4.02 5.56
N CYS A 30 -12.65 -2.76 5.97
CA CYS A 30 -11.44 -1.97 5.74
C CYS A 30 -10.43 -2.26 6.85
N THR A 31 -9.88 -3.48 6.85
CA THR A 31 -8.68 -3.78 7.64
C THR A 31 -7.52 -2.99 7.08
N PHE A 32 -7.34 -1.78 7.62
CA PHE A 32 -6.07 -1.07 7.55
C PHE A 32 -5.10 -1.85 8.44
N GLU A 33 -4.52 -2.92 7.91
CA GLU A 33 -3.41 -3.57 8.58
C GLU A 33 -2.25 -2.58 8.60
N ASN A 34 -2.07 -1.94 9.76
CA ASN A 34 -0.90 -1.17 10.09
C ASN A 34 0.32 -2.10 9.98
N ARG A 35 1.06 -1.96 8.88
CA ARG A 35 2.19 -2.83 8.59
C ARG A 35 3.32 -2.54 9.55
N LYS A 36 3.89 -3.60 10.14
CA LYS A 36 5.19 -3.51 10.80
C LYS A 36 6.26 -3.67 9.73
N ILE A 37 7.06 -2.63 9.55
CA ILE A 37 8.36 -2.76 8.88
C ILE A 37 9.14 -3.81 9.67
N ALA A 38 9.47 -4.93 9.03
CA ALA A 38 10.14 -6.03 9.72
C ALA A 38 11.62 -5.71 9.94
N ALA A 39 12.25 -5.09 8.95
CA ALA A 39 13.67 -4.76 8.99
C ALA A 39 14.01 -3.58 8.08
N ARG A 40 15.16 -2.95 8.37
CA ARG A 40 15.89 -2.08 7.45
C ARG A 40 17.24 -2.73 7.17
N ILE A 41 17.53 -2.98 5.90
CA ILE A 41 18.79 -3.63 5.49
C ILE A 41 19.56 -2.73 4.54
N CYS A 42 20.88 -2.90 4.48
CA CYS A 42 21.71 -2.15 3.55
C CYS A 42 21.60 -2.75 2.15
N PHE A 43 21.85 -1.93 1.12
CA PHE A 43 21.79 -2.34 -0.28
C PHE A 43 22.67 -3.55 -0.57
N LYS A 44 23.89 -3.58 -0.02
CA LYS A 44 24.82 -4.70 -0.17
C LYS A 44 24.30 -6.03 0.36
N ASP A 45 23.33 -5.99 1.29
CA ASP A 45 22.75 -7.15 1.95
C ASP A 45 21.42 -7.59 1.30
N LEU A 46 20.92 -6.85 0.29
CA LEU A 46 19.77 -7.28 -0.52
C LEU A 46 20.13 -8.51 -1.35
N ASP A 47 19.10 -9.25 -1.79
CA ASP A 47 19.30 -10.32 -2.77
C ASP A 47 20.02 -9.79 -4.02
N LYS A 48 21.01 -10.55 -4.51
CA LYS A 48 21.87 -10.12 -5.62
C LYS A 48 21.07 -9.77 -6.88
N ARG A 49 19.98 -10.48 -7.17
CA ARG A 49 19.11 -10.17 -8.30
C ARG A 49 18.44 -8.81 -8.14
N ILE A 50 18.08 -8.44 -6.91
CA ILE A 50 17.51 -7.12 -6.61
C ILE A 50 18.57 -6.04 -6.77
N GLN A 51 19.78 -6.27 -6.25
CA GLN A 51 20.91 -5.37 -6.44
C GLN A 51 21.19 -5.12 -7.93
N ASP A 52 21.28 -6.20 -8.72
CA ASP A 52 21.53 -6.13 -10.16
C ASP A 52 20.39 -5.43 -10.91
N THR A 53 19.13 -5.66 -10.50
CA THR A 53 17.96 -5.00 -11.07
C THR A 53 18.00 -3.49 -10.81
N LEU A 54 18.29 -3.08 -9.57
CA LEU A 54 18.35 -1.68 -9.17
C LEU A 54 19.49 -0.91 -9.86
N ARG A 55 20.62 -1.56 -10.13
CA ARG A 55 21.75 -0.97 -10.86
C ARG A 55 21.48 -0.79 -12.35
N ASN A 56 20.60 -1.61 -12.93
CA ASN A 56 20.33 -1.66 -14.36
C ASN A 56 18.88 -1.30 -14.70
N LEU A 57 18.27 -0.39 -13.92
CA LEU A 57 16.90 -0.01 -14.17
C LEU A 57 16.75 0.69 -15.51
N PRO A 58 15.72 0.33 -16.29
CA PRO A 58 15.39 1.07 -17.49
C PRO A 58 14.95 2.48 -17.09
N ILE A 59 15.42 3.44 -17.86
CA ILE A 59 14.98 4.83 -17.80
C ILE A 59 13.98 5.01 -18.94
N ASP A 60 12.84 5.65 -18.67
CA ASP A 60 11.86 5.95 -19.70
C ASP A 60 12.30 7.12 -20.61
N THR A 61 11.47 7.46 -21.61
CA THR A 61 11.74 8.56 -22.55
C THR A 61 11.88 9.93 -21.89
N PHE A 62 11.35 10.09 -20.68
CA PHE A 62 11.40 11.33 -19.90
C PHE A 62 12.51 11.36 -18.85
N GLY A 63 13.35 10.32 -18.78
CA GLY A 63 14.40 10.24 -17.78
C GLY A 63 13.93 9.69 -16.43
N CYS A 64 12.72 9.14 -16.34
CA CYS A 64 12.14 8.66 -15.09
C CYS A 64 12.38 7.17 -14.87
N TYR A 65 12.66 6.82 -13.61
CA TYR A 65 12.69 5.44 -13.15
C TYR A 65 11.28 4.94 -12.83
N PRO A 66 11.02 3.62 -12.95
CA PRO A 66 9.70 3.07 -12.65
C PRO A 66 9.36 3.17 -11.16
N ASP A 67 8.10 3.50 -10.82
CA ASP A 67 7.63 3.53 -9.43
C ASP A 67 7.46 2.14 -8.80
N LEU A 68 7.28 1.10 -9.63
CA LEU A 68 7.05 -0.28 -9.22
C LEU A 68 7.91 -1.23 -10.07
N ILE A 69 8.67 -2.07 -9.39
CA ILE A 69 9.42 -3.20 -9.95
C ILE A 69 8.78 -4.48 -9.41
N ASP A 70 7.87 -5.06 -10.17
CA ASP A 70 7.15 -6.27 -9.75
C ASP A 70 7.76 -7.53 -10.38
N LEU A 71 8.53 -8.28 -9.59
CA LEU A 71 9.15 -9.54 -10.01
C LEU A 71 8.16 -10.72 -10.03
N THR A 72 6.92 -10.52 -9.59
CA THR A 72 5.85 -11.52 -9.60
C THR A 72 4.88 -11.37 -10.77
N GLY A 73 4.79 -10.16 -11.36
CA GLY A 73 3.84 -9.82 -12.42
C GLY A 73 2.36 -9.81 -11.95
N HIS A 74 2.12 -9.67 -10.65
CA HIS A 74 0.79 -9.76 -10.03
C HIS A 74 0.44 -8.55 -9.17
N TYR A 75 1.19 -7.46 -9.23
CA TYR A 75 0.95 -6.25 -8.45
C TYR A 75 0.72 -5.03 -9.32
N LYS A 76 -0.16 -4.17 -8.84
CA LYS A 76 -0.43 -2.85 -9.42
C LYS A 76 -0.31 -1.79 -8.35
N LEU A 77 0.55 -0.80 -8.60
CA LEU A 77 0.63 0.42 -7.79
C LEU A 77 -0.40 1.44 -8.29
N THR A 78 -1.05 2.15 -7.39
CA THR A 78 -2.05 3.17 -7.73
C THR A 78 -2.03 4.28 -6.67
N SER A 79 -1.89 5.52 -7.12
CA SER A 79 -2.08 6.71 -6.28
C SER A 79 -3.55 6.85 -5.90
N LYS A 80 -3.79 7.29 -4.67
CA LYS A 80 -5.13 7.54 -4.14
C LYS A 80 -5.29 9.01 -3.87
N GLU A 81 -6.30 9.58 -4.52
CA GLU A 81 -6.43 11.01 -4.70
C GLU A 81 -7.81 11.49 -4.24
N ILE A 82 -7.85 12.70 -3.71
CA ILE A 82 -9.07 13.48 -3.46
C ILE A 82 -8.87 14.83 -4.13
N GLY A 83 -9.53 15.04 -5.27
CA GLY A 83 -9.22 16.18 -6.14
C GLY A 83 -7.75 16.11 -6.60
N PRO A 84 -6.98 17.21 -6.52
CA PRO A 84 -5.57 17.23 -6.92
C PRO A 84 -4.62 16.61 -5.87
N TRP A 85 -5.12 16.21 -4.70
CA TRP A 85 -4.30 15.79 -3.57
C TRP A 85 -4.16 14.28 -3.54
N CYS A 86 -2.93 13.78 -3.74
CA CYS A 86 -2.59 12.39 -3.45
C CYS A 86 -2.40 12.21 -1.93
N TYR A 87 -3.21 11.35 -1.31
CA TYR A 87 -3.15 11.11 0.15
C TYR A 87 -2.53 9.77 0.51
N ALA A 88 -2.46 8.82 -0.43
CA ALA A 88 -1.84 7.52 -0.18
C ALA A 88 -1.41 6.83 -1.49
N LYS A 89 -0.49 5.87 -1.37
CA LYS A 89 -0.18 4.89 -2.41
C LYS A 89 -0.78 3.54 -2.05
N LYS A 90 -1.40 2.87 -3.01
CA LYS A 90 -2.00 1.53 -2.86
C LYS A 90 -1.33 0.54 -3.80
N LEU A 91 -0.72 -0.49 -3.24
CA LEU A 91 -0.12 -1.61 -3.98
C LEU A 91 -1.01 -2.85 -3.88
N LYS A 92 -1.76 -3.18 -4.93
CA LYS A 92 -2.75 -4.28 -4.91
C LYS A 92 -2.23 -5.50 -5.65
N ASN A 93 -2.30 -6.67 -5.01
CA ASN A 93 -2.14 -7.95 -5.70
C ASN A 93 -3.38 -8.20 -6.58
N THR A 94 -3.19 -8.31 -7.89
CA THR A 94 -4.26 -8.46 -8.88
C THR A 94 -4.87 -9.86 -8.88
N LYS A 95 -4.15 -10.89 -8.42
CA LYS A 95 -4.68 -12.25 -8.27
C LYS A 95 -5.48 -12.43 -7.00
N THR A 96 -4.96 -12.00 -5.85
CA THR A 96 -5.58 -12.26 -4.53
C THR A 96 -6.47 -11.11 -4.04
N GLY A 97 -6.34 -9.92 -4.62
CA GLY A 97 -7.02 -8.70 -4.16
C GLY A 97 -6.39 -8.06 -2.92
N LYS A 98 -5.44 -8.73 -2.25
CA LYS A 98 -4.73 -8.23 -1.05
C LYS A 98 -4.09 -6.88 -1.36
N SER A 99 -4.26 -5.94 -0.43
CA SER A 99 -3.94 -4.53 -0.68
C SER A 99 -2.96 -3.93 0.32
N TYR A 100 -2.06 -3.21 -0.30
CA TYR A 100 -0.87 -2.52 0.09
C TYR A 100 -0.85 -1.03 0.47
N TRP A 101 -1.25 -0.55 1.66
CA TRP A 101 -1.36 0.92 1.86
C TRP A 101 -0.08 1.57 2.38
N PHE A 102 0.33 2.65 1.73
CA PHE A 102 1.54 3.43 2.05
C PHE A 102 1.23 4.92 2.05
N GLU A 103 2.01 5.70 2.80
CA GLU A 103 1.94 7.17 2.77
C GLU A 103 2.25 7.68 1.36
N TYR A 104 1.61 8.78 0.95
CA TYR A 104 1.77 9.33 -0.42
C TYR A 104 3.23 9.65 -0.75
N ASN A 105 4.01 10.06 0.24
CA ASN A 105 5.41 10.41 0.13
C ASN A 105 6.34 9.20 0.33
N THR A 106 5.86 7.96 0.45
CA THR A 106 6.76 6.80 0.61
C THR A 106 7.77 6.76 -0.55
N PRO A 107 9.10 6.66 -0.26
CA PRO A 107 10.13 6.61 -1.28
C PRO A 107 9.94 5.45 -2.25
N ILE A 108 10.28 5.71 -3.52
CA ILE A 108 10.13 4.81 -4.65
C ILE A 108 11.50 4.45 -5.23
N PRO A 109 11.64 3.29 -5.88
CA PRO A 109 10.60 2.34 -6.29
C PRO A 109 10.13 1.38 -5.19
N PHE A 110 8.91 0.88 -5.32
CA PHE A 110 8.51 -0.36 -4.66
C PHE A 110 9.02 -1.56 -5.45
N ILE A 111 9.70 -2.47 -4.79
CA ILE A 111 10.18 -3.73 -5.36
C ILE A 111 9.35 -4.85 -4.73
N VAL A 112 8.71 -5.67 -5.55
CA VAL A 112 7.89 -6.78 -5.08
C VAL A 112 8.52 -8.09 -5.51
N THR A 113 8.82 -8.94 -4.54
CA THR A 113 9.27 -10.32 -4.75
C THR A 113 8.14 -11.29 -4.41
N SER A 114 8.37 -12.60 -4.49
CA SER A 114 7.39 -13.59 -4.00
C SER A 114 7.27 -13.63 -2.48
N LYS A 115 8.19 -13.00 -1.74
CA LYS A 115 8.29 -13.09 -0.27
C LYS A 115 7.99 -11.77 0.43
N GLU A 116 8.23 -10.65 -0.23
CA GLU A 116 8.28 -9.35 0.45
C GLU A 116 8.10 -8.17 -0.50
N ILE A 117 7.80 -7.01 0.11
CA ILE A 117 7.86 -5.69 -0.52
C ILE A 117 9.06 -4.97 0.06
N ILE A 118 9.88 -4.41 -0.82
CA ILE A 118 11.09 -3.66 -0.47
C ILE A 118 10.97 -2.26 -1.05
N PHE A 119 11.38 -1.24 -0.32
CA PHE A 119 11.43 0.14 -0.83
C PHE A 119 12.51 0.94 -0.11
N PRO A 120 13.08 1.98 -0.75
CA PRO A 120 14.10 2.82 -0.14
C PRO A 120 13.65 3.48 1.16
N THR A 121 14.57 3.75 2.08
CA THR A 121 14.29 4.63 3.22
C THR A 121 14.40 6.11 2.86
N GLU A 122 15.14 6.44 1.80
CA GLU A 122 15.43 7.80 1.37
C GLU A 122 14.98 8.04 -0.08
N TYR A 123 14.69 9.28 -0.40
CA TYR A 123 14.28 9.68 -1.75
C TYR A 123 15.49 9.72 -2.68
N ASN A 124 15.22 9.56 -3.97
CA ASN A 124 16.20 9.85 -5.04
C ASN A 124 17.49 9.03 -4.99
N ILE A 125 17.54 7.94 -4.21
CA ILE A 125 18.74 7.09 -4.12
C ILE A 125 19.12 6.49 -5.48
N ILE A 126 18.14 6.22 -6.34
CA ILE A 126 18.39 5.65 -7.67
C ILE A 126 18.99 6.72 -8.60
N THR A 127 18.45 7.93 -8.56
CA THR A 127 18.94 9.05 -9.37
C THR A 127 20.31 9.56 -8.93
N LEU A 128 20.63 9.50 -7.63
CA LEU A 128 21.92 9.93 -7.09
C LEU A 128 23.02 8.86 -7.24
N GLY A 129 22.62 7.61 -7.48
CA GLY A 129 23.51 6.46 -7.52
C GLY A 129 23.48 5.73 -6.17
N ILE A 130 23.21 4.42 -6.24
CA ILE A 130 23.02 3.61 -5.04
C ILE A 130 24.36 3.24 -4.42
N GLU A 131 24.53 3.59 -3.16
CA GLU A 131 25.66 3.20 -2.33
C GLU A 131 25.41 1.88 -1.59
N GLN A 132 26.49 1.18 -1.22
CA GLN A 132 26.37 -0.09 -0.51
C GLN A 132 25.69 0.02 0.87
N THR A 133 25.77 1.20 1.48
CA THR A 133 25.21 1.53 2.80
C THR A 133 23.77 2.04 2.75
N ASP A 134 23.22 2.29 1.56
CA ASP A 134 21.85 2.76 1.39
C ASP A 134 20.86 1.77 1.97
N LYS A 135 19.83 2.27 2.66
CA LYS A 135 18.91 1.42 3.42
C LYS A 135 17.59 1.23 2.70
N PHE A 136 17.06 0.02 2.85
CA PHE A 136 15.79 -0.39 2.30
C PHE A 136 14.92 -0.97 3.41
N SER A 137 13.66 -0.55 3.44
CA SER A 137 12.63 -1.10 4.33
C SER A 137 12.05 -2.37 3.72
N ILE A 138 11.87 -3.40 4.55
CA ILE A 138 11.28 -4.68 4.15
C ILE A 138 9.95 -4.90 4.85
N ILE A 139 8.96 -5.31 4.06
CA ILE A 139 7.68 -5.82 4.54
C ILE A 139 7.49 -7.26 4.02
N PRO A 140 7.64 -8.29 4.86
CA PRO A 140 7.38 -9.66 4.44
C PRO A 140 5.90 -9.87 4.16
N PHE A 141 5.61 -10.80 3.25
CA PHE A 141 4.26 -11.31 3.08
C PHE A 141 3.98 -12.35 4.17
N ASN A 142 3.00 -12.04 5.03
CA ASN A 142 2.31 -13.02 5.86
C ASN A 142 1.41 -13.90 5.00
#